data_AF-A0A378QUJ8-F1
#
_entry.id   AF-A0A378QUJ8-F1
#
_cell.length_a   1.000
_cell.length_b   1.000
_cell.length_c   1.000
_cell.angle_alpha   90.00
_cell.angle_beta   90.00
_cell.angle_gamma   90.00
#
_symmetry.space_group_name_H-M   'P 1'
#
loop_
_entity.id
_entity.type
_entity.pdbx_description
1 polymer ?
#
loop_
_entity_poly.entity_id
_entity_poly.type
_entity_poly.pdbx_seq_one_letter_code
_entity_poly.pdbx_strand_id
1 'polypeptide(L)'
;MRHALLFTPAFVASLAFVGIAQLIVASSTFFIANLAKSVTDGTLSLPYLIGFVASLTLVLIPLYFASIFLEKAKFDSLARYNTLFDKHFLGKSCHYNNHTLKHTATAMLSQESKHTLDDSLLGVFDMITLLLNVGFNLIVIAWVLDGFILLGYGVGMVLAMGAVHLFKDRLGNLAKTAQMSQLMLMSGLSKAWDNVIIFNKYNYLRHNRTLTDTLNTAKTDSIHAKSTRHLSSNVGMLVLLVCVLTASGVLFWQNLGDMTMLAMLVATLPRQIQMLQMSHELIGYRAEISTLMARLDGLIQLFDTPNATLDKYIKKDRIFVKQTNQAFDFDEFLKNPPSTGRITLVGDNGVGKSCVLLTLKNRLGERAYYLPAKHELIFDNTEGSTGQRLIVEIDKLTGDDTPILLLDEWDANLDGVNTDIIHAKLDEIGKTRLIVEVRH
;
A
#
# COMPACT_ATOMS: atom_id res chain seq x y z
N MET A 1 -1.51 12.69 5.22
CA MET A 1 -2.17 11.53 4.59
C MET A 1 -1.78 10.20 5.25
N ARG A 2 -0.50 9.91 5.50
CA ARG A 2 -0.04 8.66 6.16
C ARG A 2 -0.84 8.24 7.39
N HIS A 3 -0.98 9.14 8.36
CA HIS A 3 -1.75 8.87 9.59
C HIS A 3 -3.22 8.55 9.33
N ALA A 4 -3.85 9.21 8.34
CA ALA A 4 -5.26 8.99 8.03
C ALA A 4 -5.51 7.63 7.35
N LEU A 5 -4.52 7.10 6.63
CA LEU A 5 -4.55 5.76 6.06
C LEU A 5 -4.40 4.70 7.14
N LEU A 6 -3.41 4.83 8.02
CA LEU A 6 -3.09 3.80 9.01
C LEU A 6 -4.02 3.79 10.24
N PHE A 7 -4.40 4.96 10.78
CA PHE A 7 -5.19 5.05 12.00
C PHE A 7 -6.69 5.08 11.69
N THR A 8 -7.23 3.92 11.37
CA THR A 8 -8.69 3.69 11.32
C THR A 8 -9.24 3.44 12.73
N PRO A 9 -10.54 3.70 12.98
CA PRO A 9 -11.16 3.35 14.27
C PRO A 9 -11.01 1.87 14.62
N ALA A 10 -11.08 0.99 13.61
CA ALA A 10 -10.82 -0.44 13.78
C ALA A 10 -9.38 -0.71 14.23
N PHE A 11 -8.39 -0.01 13.66
CA PHE A 11 -7.00 -0.14 14.07
C PHE A 11 -6.79 0.31 15.52
N VAL A 12 -7.39 1.44 15.92
CA VAL A 12 -7.31 1.93 17.31
C VAL A 12 -7.95 0.92 18.28
N ALA A 13 -9.10 0.32 17.92
CA ALA A 13 -9.72 -0.74 18.71
C ALA A 13 -8.80 -1.96 18.84
N SER A 14 -8.16 -2.37 17.74
CA SER A 14 -7.18 -3.47 17.74
C SER A 14 -6.02 -3.20 18.71
N LEU A 15 -5.45 -1.99 18.68
CA LEU A 15 -4.38 -1.58 19.59
C LEU A 15 -4.84 -1.54 21.05
N ALA A 16 -6.08 -1.13 21.33
CA ALA A 16 -6.62 -1.14 22.68
C ALA A 16 -6.73 -2.58 23.23
N PHE A 17 -7.22 -3.53 22.43
CA PHE A 17 -7.27 -4.93 22.80
C PHE A 17 -5.87 -5.54 23.01
N VAL A 18 -4.89 -5.19 22.17
CA VAL A 18 -3.49 -5.56 22.39
C VAL A 18 -2.97 -5.01 23.72
N GLY A 19 -3.27 -3.74 24.05
CA GLY A 19 -2.88 -3.16 25.33
C GLY A 19 -3.41 -3.95 26.52
N ILE A 20 -4.69 -4.34 26.49
CA ILE A 20 -5.29 -5.20 27.52
C ILE A 20 -4.60 -6.56 27.57
N ALA A 21 -4.36 -7.18 26.40
CA ALA A 21 -3.66 -8.47 26.33
C ALA A 21 -2.27 -8.38 26.96
N GLN A 22 -1.46 -7.37 26.61
CA GLN A 22 -0.11 -7.23 27.15
C GLN A 22 -0.09 -6.92 28.66
N LEU A 23 -1.10 -6.23 29.20
CA LEU A 23 -1.26 -6.06 30.64
C LEU A 23 -1.53 -7.39 31.34
N ILE A 24 -2.40 -8.23 30.78
CA ILE A 24 -2.67 -9.57 31.31
C ILE A 24 -1.38 -10.40 31.28
N VAL A 25 -0.63 -10.36 30.18
CA VAL A 25 0.67 -11.05 30.10
C VAL A 25 1.64 -10.55 31.17
N ALA A 26 1.74 -9.24 31.39
CA ALA A 26 2.61 -8.70 32.44
C ALA A 26 2.17 -9.14 33.84
N SER A 27 0.86 -9.23 34.08
CA SER A 27 0.33 -9.73 35.35
C SER A 27 0.72 -11.19 35.62
N SER A 28 0.87 -12.02 34.57
CA SER A 28 1.36 -13.40 34.73
C SER A 28 2.77 -13.45 35.35
N THR A 29 3.63 -12.50 34.98
CA THR A 29 4.99 -12.36 35.50
C THR A 29 4.99 -11.96 36.99
N PHE A 30 4.04 -11.13 37.40
CA PHE A 30 3.85 -10.79 38.82
C PHE A 30 3.40 -12.00 39.64
N PHE A 31 2.45 -12.78 39.12
CA PHE A 31 1.93 -13.96 39.82
C PHE A 31 2.97 -15.06 39.98
N ILE A 32 3.76 -15.36 38.93
CA ILE A 32 4.78 -16.43 39.02
C ILE A 32 5.90 -16.08 39.99
N ALA A 33 6.32 -14.81 40.04
CA ALA A 33 7.37 -14.36 40.95
C ALA A 33 6.91 -14.42 42.42
N ASN A 34 5.68 -13.96 42.72
CA ASN A 34 5.12 -14.06 44.07
C ASN A 34 4.80 -15.52 44.46
N LEU A 35 4.45 -16.37 43.50
CA LEU A 35 4.29 -17.80 43.75
C LEU A 35 5.63 -18.43 44.16
N ALA A 36 6.73 -18.13 43.46
CA ALA A 36 8.07 -18.59 43.81
C ALA A 36 8.51 -18.13 45.22
N LYS A 37 8.17 -16.90 45.59
CA LYS A 37 8.34 -16.39 46.96
C LYS A 37 7.56 -17.22 47.99
N SER A 38 6.28 -17.48 47.74
CA SER A 38 5.46 -18.25 48.69
C SER A 38 6.00 -19.68 48.90
N VAL A 39 6.47 -20.33 47.83
CA VAL A 39 7.04 -21.68 47.88
C VAL A 39 8.31 -21.73 48.73
N THR A 40 9.16 -20.70 48.67
CA THR A 40 10.38 -20.62 49.49
C THR A 40 10.07 -20.32 50.96
N ASP A 41 9.01 -19.56 51.24
CA ASP A 41 8.51 -19.32 52.59
C ASP A 41 7.74 -20.53 53.18
N GLY A 42 7.66 -21.65 52.45
CA GLY A 42 7.04 -22.90 52.88
C GLY A 42 5.51 -22.92 52.81
N THR A 43 4.87 -21.93 52.17
CA THR A 43 3.41 -21.85 52.02
C THR A 43 2.99 -21.77 50.56
N LEU A 44 2.08 -22.64 50.10
CA LEU A 44 1.56 -22.53 48.74
C LEU A 44 0.39 -21.53 48.70
N SER A 45 0.64 -20.34 48.15
CA SER A 45 -0.40 -19.33 47.97
C SER A 45 -1.28 -19.64 46.74
N LEU A 46 -2.41 -20.34 46.96
CA LEU A 46 -3.41 -20.64 45.93
C LEU A 46 -3.87 -19.43 45.09
N PRO A 47 -4.06 -18.21 45.64
CA PRO A 47 -4.47 -17.06 44.84
C PRO A 47 -3.48 -16.71 43.72
N TYR A 48 -2.17 -16.83 43.97
CA TYR A 48 -1.15 -16.54 42.94
C TYR A 48 -1.11 -17.62 41.86
N LEU A 49 -1.31 -18.89 42.22
CA LEU A 49 -1.42 -19.97 41.25
C LEU A 49 -2.67 -19.80 40.35
N ILE A 50 -3.83 -19.50 40.95
CA ILE A 50 -5.06 -19.27 40.20
C ILE A 50 -4.92 -18.03 39.30
N GLY A 51 -4.35 -16.94 39.83
CA GLY A 51 -4.08 -15.72 39.06
C GLY A 51 -3.18 -15.98 37.85
N PHE A 52 -2.11 -16.78 38.03
CA PHE A 52 -1.23 -17.18 36.93
C PHE A 52 -1.97 -17.98 35.86
N VAL A 53 -2.70 -19.03 36.22
CA VAL A 53 -3.46 -19.86 35.25
C VAL A 53 -4.58 -19.07 34.57
N ALA A 54 -5.28 -18.19 35.31
CA ALA A 54 -6.28 -17.31 34.76
C ALA A 54 -5.68 -16.32 33.75
N SER A 55 -4.49 -15.77 34.01
CA SER A 55 -3.83 -14.85 33.07
C SER A 55 -3.47 -15.53 31.74
N LEU A 56 -3.05 -16.80 31.76
CA LEU A 56 -2.71 -17.59 30.56
C LEU A 56 -3.92 -17.89 29.67
N THR A 57 -5.10 -18.02 30.25
CA THR A 57 -6.34 -18.31 29.52
C THR A 57 -7.06 -17.03 29.09
N LEU A 58 -7.14 -16.05 29.98
CA LEU A 58 -7.87 -14.81 29.76
C LEU A 58 -7.26 -13.96 28.64
N VAL A 59 -5.93 -14.03 28.44
CA VAL A 59 -5.24 -13.28 27.37
C VAL A 59 -5.71 -13.66 25.96
N LEU A 60 -6.24 -14.86 25.76
CA LEU A 60 -6.68 -15.34 24.44
C LEU A 60 -7.88 -14.53 23.90
N ILE A 61 -8.75 -14.04 24.79
CA ILE A 61 -9.94 -13.28 24.42
C ILE A 61 -9.58 -11.93 23.77
N PRO A 62 -8.82 -11.02 24.42
CA PRO A 62 -8.43 -9.77 23.79
C PRO A 62 -7.54 -9.98 22.56
N LEU A 63 -6.69 -11.02 22.52
CA LEU A 63 -5.90 -11.33 21.32
C LEU A 63 -6.79 -11.69 20.12
N TYR A 64 -7.85 -12.49 20.32
CA TYR A 64 -8.81 -12.81 19.28
C TYR A 64 -9.48 -11.55 18.70
N PHE A 65 -9.97 -10.66 19.57
CA PHE A 65 -10.57 -9.41 19.12
C PHE A 65 -9.56 -8.49 18.43
N ALA A 66 -8.33 -8.39 18.95
CA ALA A 66 -7.27 -7.62 18.32
C ALA A 66 -7.04 -8.06 16.86
N SER A 67 -6.98 -9.38 16.61
CA SER A 67 -6.80 -9.92 15.26
C SER A 67 -7.97 -9.60 14.32
N ILE A 68 -9.23 -9.71 14.79
CA ILE A 68 -10.41 -9.35 13.97
C ILE A 68 -10.40 -7.88 13.61
N PHE A 69 -10.16 -7.00 14.58
CA PHE A 69 -10.14 -5.56 14.34
C PHE A 69 -8.96 -5.14 13.47
N LEU A 70 -7.82 -5.84 13.54
CA LEU A 70 -6.69 -5.63 12.64
C LEU A 70 -7.07 -5.98 11.19
N GLU A 71 -7.74 -7.12 10.98
CA GLU A 71 -8.18 -7.52 9.64
C GLU A 71 -9.21 -6.53 9.06
N LYS A 72 -10.16 -6.08 9.89
CA LYS A 72 -11.09 -5.01 9.51
C LYS A 72 -10.35 -3.71 9.15
N ALA A 73 -9.34 -3.33 9.92
CA ALA A 73 -8.56 -2.11 9.68
C ALA A 73 -7.85 -2.11 8.32
N LYS A 74 -7.38 -3.27 7.85
CA LYS A 74 -6.77 -3.43 6.52
C LYS A 74 -7.73 -3.06 5.40
N PHE A 75 -8.94 -3.62 5.42
CA PHE A 75 -9.97 -3.30 4.43
C PHE A 75 -10.47 -1.85 4.54
N ASP A 76 -10.63 -1.31 5.75
CA ASP A 76 -11.01 0.09 5.95
C ASP A 76 -9.94 1.05 5.38
N SER A 77 -8.66 0.72 5.55
CA SER A 77 -7.53 1.48 5.00
C SER A 77 -7.50 1.43 3.47
N LEU A 78 -7.71 0.25 2.88
CA LEU A 78 -7.81 0.09 1.42
C LEU A 78 -8.98 0.89 0.84
N ALA A 79 -10.15 0.86 1.48
CA ALA A 79 -11.32 1.63 1.05
C ALA A 79 -11.03 3.16 1.12
N ARG A 80 -10.34 3.63 2.16
CA ARG A 80 -9.88 5.03 2.26
C ARG A 80 -8.90 5.39 1.15
N TYR A 81 -7.96 4.50 0.82
CA TYR A 81 -7.02 4.71 -0.27
C TYR A 81 -7.75 4.83 -1.62
N ASN A 82 -8.71 3.95 -1.91
CA ASN A 82 -9.53 4.04 -3.12
C ASN A 82 -10.34 5.36 -3.15
N THR A 83 -10.92 5.76 -2.02
CA THR A 83 -11.63 7.04 -1.91
C THR A 83 -10.71 8.24 -2.17
N LEU A 84 -9.45 8.18 -1.72
CA LEU A 84 -8.45 9.23 -2.00
C LEU A 84 -8.06 9.23 -3.48
N PHE A 85 -7.94 8.05 -4.09
CA PHE A 85 -7.69 7.90 -5.52
C PHE A 85 -8.81 8.56 -6.33
N ASP A 86 -10.07 8.24 -6.01
CA ASP A 86 -11.23 8.85 -6.65
C ASP A 86 -11.21 10.37 -6.47
N LYS A 87 -11.09 10.87 -5.24
CA LYS A 87 -11.03 12.33 -5.00
C LYS A 87 -9.90 13.03 -5.75
N HIS A 88 -8.77 12.35 -5.96
CA HIS A 88 -7.64 12.96 -6.64
C HIS A 88 -7.77 12.95 -8.16
N PHE A 89 -8.26 11.86 -8.77
CA PHE A 89 -8.29 11.68 -10.23
C PHE A 89 -9.66 11.91 -10.87
N LEU A 90 -10.75 11.95 -10.09
CA LEU A 90 -12.10 12.19 -10.60
C LEU A 90 -12.16 13.49 -11.40
N GLY A 91 -12.67 13.39 -12.62
CA GLY A 91 -12.83 14.53 -13.54
C GLY A 91 -11.55 15.05 -14.19
N LYS A 92 -10.36 14.53 -13.84
CA LYS A 92 -9.07 14.95 -14.43
C LYS A 92 -8.76 14.20 -15.72
N SER A 93 -9.62 14.37 -16.72
CA SER A 93 -9.48 13.69 -18.02
C SER A 93 -8.19 14.04 -18.77
N CYS A 94 -7.49 15.12 -18.38
CA CYS A 94 -6.19 15.48 -18.92
C CYS A 94 -5.11 14.39 -18.75
N HIS A 95 -5.26 13.51 -17.77
CA HIS A 95 -4.31 12.43 -17.50
C HIS A 95 -4.58 11.14 -18.29
N TYR A 96 -5.70 11.04 -19.01
CA TYR A 96 -6.16 9.80 -19.64
C TYR A 96 -5.14 9.22 -20.64
N ASN A 97 -4.50 10.08 -21.45
CA ASN A 97 -3.54 9.66 -22.47
C ASN A 97 -2.12 9.44 -21.92
N ASN A 98 -1.88 9.64 -20.63
CA ASN A 98 -0.57 9.36 -20.04
C ASN A 98 -0.45 7.87 -19.73
N HIS A 99 0.03 7.09 -20.70
CA HIS A 99 0.19 5.64 -20.57
C HIS A 99 1.06 5.22 -19.40
N THR A 100 2.14 5.96 -19.11
CA THR A 100 3.02 5.68 -17.97
C THR A 100 2.27 5.87 -16.65
N LEU A 101 1.57 7.00 -16.51
CA LEU A 101 0.78 7.27 -15.31
C LEU A 101 -0.36 6.25 -15.16
N LYS A 102 -1.09 5.93 -16.23
CA LYS A 102 -2.16 4.93 -16.21
C LYS A 102 -1.64 3.58 -15.75
N HIS A 103 -0.56 3.08 -16.35
CA HIS A 103 0.02 1.78 -16.00
C HIS A 103 0.55 1.76 -14.55
N THR A 104 1.22 2.82 -14.09
CA THR A 104 1.69 2.91 -12.70
C THR A 104 0.53 3.02 -11.73
N ALA A 105 -0.46 3.87 -12.00
CA ALA A 105 -1.62 4.09 -11.14
C ALA A 105 -2.47 2.82 -11.00
N THR A 106 -2.73 2.09 -12.09
CA THR A 106 -3.52 0.85 -12.05
C THR A 106 -2.77 -0.28 -11.35
N ALA A 107 -1.46 -0.43 -11.59
CA ALA A 107 -0.64 -1.40 -10.87
C ALA A 107 -0.61 -1.12 -9.37
N MET A 108 -0.46 0.16 -8.99
CA MET A 108 -0.49 0.59 -7.59
C MET A 108 -1.86 0.33 -6.96
N LEU A 109 -2.96 0.67 -7.64
CA LEU A 109 -4.32 0.49 -7.14
C LEU A 109 -4.69 -0.99 -6.99
N SER A 110 -4.38 -1.81 -8.00
CA SER A 110 -4.82 -3.21 -8.09
C SER A 110 -3.99 -4.18 -7.23
N GLN A 111 -2.68 -3.97 -7.13
CA GLN A 111 -1.78 -4.95 -6.51
C GLN A 111 -0.95 -4.37 -5.35
N GLU A 112 -0.28 -3.24 -5.56
CA GLU A 112 0.71 -2.75 -4.58
C GLU A 112 0.05 -2.13 -3.34
N SER A 113 -1.10 -1.47 -3.50
CA SER A 113 -1.78 -0.75 -2.42
C SER A 113 -2.20 -1.69 -1.29
N LYS A 114 -2.89 -2.78 -1.61
CA LYS A 114 -3.33 -3.77 -0.62
C LYS A 114 -2.13 -4.37 0.12
N HIS A 115 -1.15 -4.89 -0.61
CA HIS A 115 0.03 -5.50 -0.01
C HIS A 115 0.77 -4.51 0.90
N THR A 116 1.00 -3.29 0.43
CA THR A 116 1.71 -2.26 1.20
C THR A 116 0.94 -1.83 2.45
N LEU A 117 -0.37 -1.67 2.37
CA LEU A 117 -1.21 -1.30 3.51
C LEU A 117 -1.28 -2.43 4.54
N ASP A 118 -1.42 -3.68 4.08
CA ASP A 118 -1.44 -4.88 4.93
C ASP A 118 -0.12 -5.01 5.71
N ASP A 119 1.01 -4.96 5.01
CA ASP A 119 2.36 -5.00 5.61
C ASP A 119 2.58 -3.85 6.59
N SER A 120 2.10 -2.66 6.25
CA SER A 120 2.30 -1.46 7.08
C SER A 120 1.48 -1.52 8.36
N LEU A 121 0.21 -1.92 8.28
CA LEU A 121 -0.65 -2.06 9.45
C LEU A 121 -0.16 -3.18 10.36
N LEU A 122 0.23 -4.32 9.78
CA LEU A 122 0.80 -5.45 10.52
C LEU A 122 2.12 -5.04 11.20
N GLY A 123 3.03 -4.38 10.47
CA GLY A 123 4.30 -3.95 11.04
C GLY A 123 4.15 -2.92 12.18
N VAL A 124 3.20 -1.97 12.06
CA VAL A 124 2.91 -1.02 13.15
C VAL A 124 2.24 -1.74 14.34
N PHE A 125 1.33 -2.67 14.08
CA PHE A 125 0.67 -3.48 15.10
C PHE A 125 1.68 -4.33 15.89
N ASP A 126 2.56 -5.04 15.20
CA ASP A 126 3.58 -5.89 15.82
C ASP A 126 4.58 -5.04 16.62
N MET A 127 5.00 -3.90 16.07
CA MET A 127 5.87 -2.96 16.80
C MET A 127 5.24 -2.48 18.11
N ILE A 128 3.97 -2.04 18.09
CA ILE A 128 3.29 -1.58 19.30
C ILE A 128 3.11 -2.73 20.28
N THR A 129 2.77 -3.93 19.77
CA THR A 129 2.65 -5.15 20.59
C THR A 129 3.95 -5.46 21.32
N LEU A 130 5.09 -5.40 20.62
CA LEU A 130 6.42 -5.61 21.20
C LEU A 130 6.78 -4.54 22.22
N LEU A 131 6.55 -3.26 21.89
CA LEU A 131 6.82 -2.14 22.80
C LEU A 131 6.04 -2.28 24.11
N LEU A 132 4.74 -2.59 24.03
CA LEU A 132 3.89 -2.77 25.20
C LEU A 132 4.32 -4.00 26.00
N ASN A 133 4.65 -5.11 25.33
CA ASN A 133 5.10 -6.33 26.00
C ASN A 133 6.39 -6.09 26.79
N VAL A 134 7.42 -5.55 26.14
CA VAL A 134 8.72 -5.26 26.75
C VAL A 134 8.53 -4.23 27.88
N GLY A 135 7.81 -3.13 27.62
CA GLY A 135 7.58 -2.07 28.59
C GLY A 135 6.86 -2.57 29.85
N PHE A 136 5.71 -3.23 29.72
CA PHE A 136 4.95 -3.69 30.88
C PHE A 136 5.66 -4.80 31.66
N ASN A 137 6.29 -5.76 30.99
CA ASN A 137 7.01 -6.82 31.69
C ASN A 137 8.26 -6.30 32.41
N LEU A 138 8.97 -5.35 31.80
CA LEU A 138 10.12 -4.71 32.42
C LEU A 138 9.71 -3.98 33.71
N ILE A 139 8.59 -3.25 33.70
CA ILE A 139 8.05 -2.58 34.88
C ILE A 139 7.71 -3.59 35.99
N VAL A 140 7.03 -4.69 35.65
CA VAL A 140 6.68 -5.73 36.63
C VAL A 140 7.92 -6.40 37.23
N ILE A 141 8.91 -6.75 36.41
CA ILE A 141 10.15 -7.38 36.88
C ILE A 141 10.93 -6.44 37.78
N ALA A 142 11.03 -5.16 37.42
CA ALA A 142 11.67 -4.16 38.24
C ALA A 142 10.99 -3.95 39.60
N TRP A 143 9.66 -4.05 39.62
CA TRP A 143 8.88 -3.91 40.84
C TRP A 143 9.03 -5.12 41.76
N VAL A 144 9.09 -6.34 41.21
CA VAL A 144 9.12 -7.56 42.03
C VAL A 144 10.53 -7.95 42.49
N LEU A 145 11.55 -7.74 41.67
CA LEU A 145 12.92 -8.14 41.95
C LEU A 145 13.75 -6.98 42.50
N ASP A 146 14.29 -6.18 41.60
CA ASP A 146 15.14 -5.05 41.90
C ASP A 146 15.16 -4.10 40.70
N GLY A 147 15.12 -2.79 40.97
CA GLY A 147 15.29 -1.74 39.98
C GLY A 147 16.65 -1.78 39.26
N PHE A 148 17.66 -2.46 39.80
CA PHE A 148 18.95 -2.64 39.13
C PHE A 148 18.82 -3.35 37.77
N ILE A 149 17.82 -4.24 37.59
CA ILE A 149 17.54 -4.88 36.30
C ILE A 149 17.15 -3.84 35.24
N LEU A 150 16.44 -2.76 35.63
CA LEU A 150 16.10 -1.66 34.71
C LEU A 150 17.34 -0.98 34.17
N LEU A 151 18.37 -0.81 34.99
CA LEU A 151 19.63 -0.20 34.55
C LEU A 151 20.30 -1.08 33.49
N GLY A 152 20.31 -2.40 33.67
CA GLY A 152 20.84 -3.35 32.69
C GLY A 152 20.12 -3.26 31.34
N TYR A 153 18.78 -3.27 31.34
CA TYR A 153 17.99 -3.10 30.11
C TYR A 153 18.12 -1.70 29.50
N GLY A 154 18.14 -0.65 30.32
CA GLY A 154 18.26 0.73 29.86
C GLY A 154 19.60 1.02 29.19
N VAL A 155 20.71 0.67 29.86
CA VAL A 155 22.07 0.80 29.31
C VAL A 155 22.23 -0.09 28.07
N GLY A 156 21.77 -1.34 28.15
CA GLY A 156 21.83 -2.27 27.03
C GLY A 156 21.06 -1.78 25.80
N MET A 157 19.87 -1.21 25.99
CA MET A 157 19.09 -0.62 24.89
C MET A 157 19.78 0.59 24.27
N VAL A 158 20.34 1.50 25.07
CA VAL A 158 21.07 2.67 24.55
C VAL A 158 22.28 2.24 23.72
N LEU A 159 23.09 1.30 24.24
CA LEU A 159 24.25 0.77 23.53
C LEU A 159 23.85 0.01 22.26
N ALA A 160 22.80 -0.82 22.32
CA ALA A 160 22.31 -1.55 21.16
C ALA A 160 21.75 -0.61 20.08
N MET A 161 21.01 0.44 20.47
CA MET A 161 20.53 1.46 19.53
C MET A 161 21.68 2.23 18.89
N GLY A 162 22.73 2.54 19.65
CA GLY A 162 23.96 3.16 19.14
C GLY A 162 24.66 2.27 18.12
N ALA A 163 24.84 0.98 18.43
CA ALA A 163 25.45 0.01 17.54
C ALA A 163 24.67 -0.15 16.22
N VAL A 164 23.33 -0.18 16.29
CA VAL A 164 22.47 -0.28 15.10
C VAL A 164 22.46 1.01 14.29
N HIS A 165 22.61 2.17 14.94
CA HIS A 165 22.67 3.46 14.24
C HIS A 165 23.83 3.55 13.24
N LEU A 166 24.96 2.90 13.54
CA LEU A 166 26.12 2.81 12.64
C LEU A 166 25.79 2.15 11.29
N PHE A 167 24.74 1.34 11.22
CA PHE A 167 24.32 0.65 10.00
C PHE A 167 23.19 1.37 9.24
N LYS A 168 22.65 2.47 9.77
CA LYS A 168 21.43 3.13 9.27
C LYS A 168 21.51 3.48 7.78
N ASP A 169 22.52 4.24 7.38
CA ASP A 169 22.60 4.76 6.01
C ASP A 169 22.85 3.65 4.99
N ARG A 170 23.65 2.65 5.36
CA ARG A 170 23.89 1.46 4.53
C ARG A 170 22.63 0.63 4.34
N LEU A 171 21.86 0.40 5.41
CA LEU A 171 20.59 -0.33 5.35
C LEU A 171 19.55 0.39 4.50
N GLY A 172 19.42 1.71 4.64
CA GLY A 172 18.50 2.52 3.85
C GLY A 172 18.78 2.42 2.34
N ASN A 173 20.06 2.54 1.96
CA ASN A 173 20.46 2.45 0.56
C ASN A 173 20.24 1.04 -0.01
N LEU A 174 20.65 -0.01 0.71
CA LEU A 174 20.45 -1.40 0.27
C LEU A 174 18.97 -1.75 0.13
N ALA A 175 18.12 -1.29 1.05
CA ALA A 175 16.68 -1.52 0.98
C ALA A 175 16.05 -0.84 -0.24
N LYS A 176 16.45 0.40 -0.55
CA LYS A 176 15.98 1.12 -1.72
C LYS A 176 16.41 0.43 -3.03
N THR A 177 17.66 -0.02 -3.11
CA THR A 177 18.15 -0.77 -4.28
C THR A 177 17.38 -2.08 -4.48
N ALA A 178 17.19 -2.85 -3.41
CA ALA A 178 16.43 -4.11 -3.46
C ALA A 178 14.96 -3.91 -3.88
N GLN A 179 14.32 -2.84 -3.40
CA GLN A 179 12.96 -2.50 -3.81
C GLN A 179 12.90 -2.13 -5.30
N MET A 180 13.87 -1.34 -5.78
CA MET A 180 13.92 -0.94 -7.18
C MET A 180 14.16 -2.14 -8.11
N SER A 181 15.07 -3.06 -7.75
CA SER A 181 15.31 -4.26 -8.56
C SER A 181 14.13 -5.24 -8.54
N GLN A 182 13.38 -5.33 -7.43
CA GLN A 182 12.14 -6.11 -7.38
C GLN A 182 11.04 -5.51 -8.28
N LEU A 183 10.89 -4.18 -8.31
CA LEU A 183 9.95 -3.51 -9.24
C LEU A 183 10.32 -3.76 -10.70
N MET A 184 11.62 -3.72 -11.04
CA MET A 184 12.09 -4.05 -12.39
C MET A 184 11.78 -5.50 -12.77
N LEU A 185 11.95 -6.44 -11.85
CA LEU A 185 11.61 -7.85 -12.05
C LEU A 185 10.10 -8.03 -12.31
N MET A 186 9.24 -7.41 -11.50
CA MET A 186 7.78 -7.50 -11.69
C MET A 186 7.34 -6.88 -13.01
N SER A 187 7.93 -5.76 -13.42
CA SER A 187 7.71 -5.17 -14.75
C SER A 187 8.22 -6.06 -15.89
N GLY A 188 9.26 -6.87 -15.66
CA GLY A 188 9.70 -7.89 -16.59
C GLY A 188 8.64 -9.00 -16.71
N LEU A 189 8.19 -9.54 -15.57
CA LEU A 189 7.21 -10.63 -15.50
C LEU A 189 5.86 -10.26 -16.12
N SER A 190 5.39 -9.02 -16.01
CA SER A 190 4.12 -8.60 -16.63
C SER A 190 4.14 -8.73 -18.17
N LYS A 191 5.31 -8.72 -18.80
CA LYS A 191 5.49 -8.90 -20.25
C LYS A 191 5.57 -10.37 -20.66
N ALA A 192 5.54 -11.31 -19.73
CA ALA A 192 5.73 -12.73 -20.02
C ALA A 192 4.62 -13.28 -20.92
N TRP A 193 3.38 -12.83 -20.76
CA TRP A 193 2.23 -13.34 -21.52
C TRP A 193 2.47 -13.29 -23.04
N ASP A 194 2.69 -12.10 -23.60
CA ASP A 194 2.89 -11.94 -25.05
C ASP A 194 4.17 -12.62 -25.53
N ASN A 195 5.25 -12.53 -24.74
CA ASN A 195 6.56 -13.04 -25.14
C ASN A 195 6.65 -14.58 -25.08
N VAL A 196 5.82 -15.23 -24.26
CA VAL A 196 5.77 -16.69 -24.12
C VAL A 196 4.69 -17.29 -25.03
N ILE A 197 3.47 -16.76 -25.00
CA ILE A 197 2.32 -17.35 -25.72
C ILE A 197 2.46 -17.23 -27.23
N ILE A 198 2.89 -16.06 -27.74
CA ILE A 198 3.08 -15.87 -29.19
C ILE A 198 4.29 -16.66 -29.70
N PHE A 199 5.25 -16.97 -28.82
CA PHE A 199 6.46 -17.74 -29.12
C PHE A 199 7.29 -17.18 -30.30
N ASN A 200 7.38 -15.85 -30.40
CA ASN A 200 8.34 -15.24 -31.32
C ASN A 200 9.77 -15.49 -30.81
N LYS A 201 10.49 -16.47 -31.39
CA LYS A 201 11.81 -16.94 -30.90
C LYS A 201 12.79 -15.82 -30.55
N TYR A 202 12.89 -14.78 -31.38
CA TYR A 202 13.74 -13.62 -31.12
C TYR A 202 13.33 -12.88 -29.82
N ASN A 203 12.04 -12.57 -29.68
CA ASN A 203 11.50 -11.86 -28.53
C ASN A 203 11.54 -12.72 -27.27
N TYR A 204 11.22 -14.01 -27.37
CA TYR A 204 11.33 -14.96 -26.26
C TYR A 204 12.76 -15.05 -25.72
N LEU A 205 13.76 -15.22 -26.58
CA LEU A 205 15.17 -15.29 -26.15
C LEU A 205 15.63 -13.99 -25.49
N ARG A 206 15.24 -12.83 -26.05
CA ARG A 206 15.58 -11.52 -25.46
C ARG A 206 14.90 -11.32 -24.11
N HIS A 207 13.60 -11.61 -24.03
CA HIS A 207 12.82 -11.54 -22.81
C HIS A 207 13.40 -12.45 -21.73
N ASN A 208 13.67 -13.71 -22.03
CA ASN A 208 14.20 -14.67 -21.08
C ASN A 208 15.59 -14.28 -20.55
N ARG A 209 16.47 -13.74 -21.41
CA ARG A 209 17.78 -13.21 -20.97
C ARG A 209 17.60 -12.03 -20.01
N THR A 210 16.83 -11.03 -20.40
CA THR A 210 16.56 -9.86 -19.55
C THR A 210 15.88 -10.25 -18.23
N LEU A 211 14.93 -11.19 -18.26
CA LEU A 211 14.27 -11.70 -17.07
C LEU A 211 15.26 -12.43 -16.15
N THR A 212 16.14 -13.25 -16.70
CA THR A 212 17.16 -13.97 -15.92
C THR A 212 18.13 -13.00 -15.26
N ASP A 213 18.60 -11.98 -16.00
CA ASP A 213 19.51 -10.96 -15.47
C ASP A 213 18.85 -10.15 -14.34
N THR A 214 17.64 -9.65 -14.58
CA THR A 214 16.88 -8.88 -13.57
C THR A 214 16.52 -9.72 -12.36
N LEU A 215 16.21 -11.00 -12.52
CA LEU A 215 15.96 -11.93 -11.43
C LEU A 215 17.22 -12.15 -10.58
N ASN A 216 18.37 -12.34 -11.21
CA ASN A 216 19.64 -12.51 -10.50
C ASN A 216 20.05 -11.24 -9.73
N THR A 217 19.86 -10.06 -10.33
CA THR A 217 20.08 -8.77 -9.64
C THR A 217 19.13 -8.62 -8.45
N ALA A 218 17.82 -8.80 -8.66
CA ALA A 218 16.83 -8.68 -7.59
C ALA A 218 17.09 -9.68 -6.45
N LYS A 219 17.47 -10.92 -6.76
CA LYS A 219 17.88 -11.93 -5.78
C LYS A 219 19.08 -11.48 -4.97
N THR A 220 20.14 -11.04 -5.64
CA THR A 220 21.41 -10.65 -5.00
C THR A 220 21.20 -9.44 -4.09
N ASP A 221 20.51 -8.40 -4.58
CA ASP A 221 20.20 -7.21 -3.79
C ASP A 221 19.33 -7.53 -2.58
N SER A 222 18.30 -8.36 -2.76
CA SER A 222 17.41 -8.80 -1.66
C SER A 222 18.17 -9.59 -0.60
N ILE A 223 19.06 -10.50 -1.00
CA ILE A 223 19.89 -11.27 -0.07
C ILE A 223 20.84 -10.34 0.69
N HIS A 224 21.52 -9.41 0.02
CA HIS A 224 22.43 -8.48 0.67
C HIS A 224 21.73 -7.54 1.65
N ALA A 225 20.57 -7.00 1.26
CA ALA A 225 19.74 -6.18 2.14
C ALA A 225 19.30 -6.97 3.39
N LYS A 226 18.76 -8.17 3.20
CA LYS A 226 18.29 -9.03 4.30
C LYS A 226 19.44 -9.49 5.21
N SER A 227 20.57 -9.88 4.63
CA SER A 227 21.77 -10.30 5.39
C SER A 227 22.33 -9.16 6.24
N THR A 228 22.49 -7.97 5.66
CA THR A 228 22.98 -6.79 6.39
C THR A 228 22.02 -6.38 7.51
N ARG A 229 20.71 -6.52 7.28
CA ARG A 229 19.67 -6.29 8.31
C ARG A 229 19.83 -7.26 9.49
N HIS A 230 19.95 -8.56 9.22
CA HIS A 230 20.15 -9.56 10.27
C HIS A 230 21.46 -9.33 11.03
N LEU A 231 22.55 -9.00 10.33
CA LEU A 231 23.83 -8.71 10.98
C LEU A 231 23.71 -7.53 11.95
N SER A 232 23.12 -6.42 11.51
CA SER A 232 22.91 -5.23 12.35
C SER A 232 22.07 -5.55 13.59
N SER A 233 20.99 -6.31 13.40
CA SER A 233 20.08 -6.70 14.48
C SER A 233 20.75 -7.66 15.48
N ASN A 234 21.54 -8.63 15.00
CA ASN A 234 22.28 -9.58 15.85
C ASN A 234 23.36 -8.89 16.69
N VAL A 235 24.07 -7.92 16.13
CA VAL A 235 25.04 -7.11 16.88
C VAL A 235 24.34 -6.36 18.01
N GLY A 236 23.18 -5.74 17.73
CA GLY A 236 22.35 -5.10 18.76
C GLY A 236 21.91 -6.08 19.87
N MET A 237 21.51 -7.30 19.49
CA MET A 237 21.14 -8.34 20.46
C MET A 237 22.30 -8.75 21.36
N LEU A 238 23.48 -8.98 20.81
CA LEU A 238 24.64 -9.41 21.59
C LEU A 238 25.01 -8.36 22.64
N VAL A 239 24.99 -7.08 22.26
CA VAL A 239 25.23 -5.96 23.18
C VAL A 239 24.20 -5.94 24.32
N LEU A 240 22.92 -6.04 23.99
CA LEU A 240 21.83 -6.06 24.96
C LEU A 240 21.93 -7.28 25.90
N LEU A 241 22.19 -8.46 25.33
CA LEU A 241 22.31 -9.72 26.07
C LEU A 241 23.45 -9.68 27.08
N VAL A 242 24.63 -9.17 26.69
CA VAL A 242 25.75 -9.01 27.61
C VAL A 242 25.37 -8.10 28.76
N CYS A 243 24.70 -6.97 28.50
CA CYS A 243 24.31 -6.01 29.56
C CYS A 243 23.29 -6.58 30.55
N VAL A 244 22.27 -7.30 30.06
CA VAL A 244 21.22 -7.85 30.92
C VAL A 244 21.73 -9.07 31.69
N LEU A 245 22.54 -9.93 31.09
CA LEU A 245 23.13 -11.07 31.79
C LEU A 245 24.15 -10.66 32.83
N THR A 246 24.94 -9.60 32.60
CA THR A 246 25.85 -9.08 33.63
C THR A 246 25.06 -8.46 34.79
N ALA A 247 24.02 -7.67 34.51
CA ALA A 247 23.16 -7.12 35.55
C ALA A 247 22.48 -8.23 36.38
N SER A 248 21.97 -9.27 35.71
CA SER A 248 21.36 -10.43 36.36
C SER A 248 22.39 -11.21 37.20
N GLY A 249 23.58 -11.45 36.66
CA GLY A 249 24.67 -12.14 37.35
C GLY A 249 25.16 -11.40 38.60
N VAL A 250 25.22 -10.07 38.55
CA VAL A 250 25.53 -9.24 39.72
C VAL A 250 24.46 -9.40 40.81
N LEU A 251 23.18 -9.45 40.45
CA LEU A 251 22.10 -9.67 41.42
C LEU A 251 22.13 -11.08 42.01
N PHE A 252 22.45 -12.10 41.21
CA PHE A 252 22.68 -13.46 41.72
C PHE A 252 23.82 -13.49 42.72
N TRP A 253 24.92 -12.80 42.43
CA TRP A 253 26.10 -12.74 43.32
C TRP A 253 25.81 -12.01 44.64
N GLN A 254 25.10 -10.88 44.59
CA GLN A 254 24.76 -10.10 45.78
C GLN A 254 23.78 -10.81 46.71
N ASN A 255 22.87 -11.63 46.14
CA ASN A 255 21.79 -12.28 46.89
C ASN A 255 22.02 -13.78 47.12
N LEU A 256 23.27 -14.27 47.09
CA LEU A 256 23.59 -15.69 47.33
C LEU A 256 23.07 -16.22 48.68
N GLY A 257 22.86 -15.34 49.66
CA GLY A 257 22.33 -15.68 50.99
C GLY A 257 20.80 -15.66 51.12
N ASP A 258 20.07 -15.12 50.13
CA ASP A 258 18.61 -15.00 50.16
C ASP A 258 17.97 -16.00 49.19
N MET A 259 17.57 -17.16 49.72
CA MET A 259 16.91 -18.22 48.94
C MET A 259 15.61 -17.74 48.28
N THR A 260 14.90 -16.80 48.90
CA THR A 260 13.63 -16.26 48.40
C THR A 260 13.89 -15.40 47.15
N MET A 261 14.88 -14.51 47.20
CA MET A 261 15.29 -13.69 46.05
C MET A 261 15.84 -14.55 44.91
N LEU A 262 16.64 -15.57 45.22
CA LEU A 262 17.17 -16.50 44.22
C LEU A 262 16.06 -17.30 43.52
N ALA A 263 15.04 -17.76 44.24
CA ALA A 263 13.90 -18.47 43.64
C ALA A 263 13.09 -17.57 42.71
N MET A 264 12.87 -16.30 43.07
CA MET A 264 12.21 -15.32 42.21
C MET A 264 13.03 -15.03 40.94
N LEU A 265 14.36 -14.89 41.06
CA LEU A 265 15.25 -14.69 39.91
C LEU A 265 15.21 -15.88 38.96
N VAL A 266 15.27 -17.12 39.46
CA VAL A 266 15.20 -18.34 38.65
C VAL A 266 13.83 -18.47 37.96
N ALA A 267 12.74 -18.21 38.69
CA ALA A 267 11.38 -18.30 38.16
C ALA A 267 11.10 -17.26 37.05
N THR A 268 11.75 -16.09 37.10
CA THR A 268 11.57 -15.02 36.12
C THR A 268 12.58 -15.07 34.97
N LEU A 269 13.64 -15.88 35.07
CA LEU A 269 14.69 -16.01 34.06
C LEU A 269 14.16 -16.34 32.65
N PRO A 270 13.20 -17.28 32.46
CA PRO A 270 12.59 -17.52 31.15
C PRO A 270 11.95 -16.26 30.56
N ARG A 271 11.32 -15.43 31.40
CA ARG A 271 10.70 -14.18 30.98
C ARG A 271 11.73 -13.12 30.63
N GLN A 272 12.84 -13.05 31.37
CA GLN A 272 13.96 -12.16 31.05
C GLN A 272 14.59 -12.50 29.69
N ILE A 273 14.79 -13.80 29.39
CA ILE A 273 15.25 -14.27 28.08
C ILE A 273 14.24 -13.92 26.98
N GLN A 274 12.94 -14.15 27.21
CA GLN A 274 11.91 -13.80 26.24
C GLN A 274 11.90 -12.29 25.96
N MET A 275 12.02 -11.44 26.98
CA MET A 275 12.10 -9.99 26.80
C MET A 275 13.36 -9.56 26.04
N LEU A 276 14.48 -10.25 26.22
CA LEU A 276 15.70 -10.03 25.43
C LEU A 276 15.45 -10.31 23.94
N GLN A 277 14.79 -11.42 23.63
CA GLN A 277 14.41 -11.78 22.25
C GLN A 277 13.46 -10.74 21.64
N MET A 278 12.41 -10.35 22.38
CA MET A 278 11.45 -9.32 21.96
C MET A 278 12.10 -7.94 21.78
N SER A 279 13.09 -7.61 22.61
CA SER A 279 13.86 -6.36 22.48
C SER A 279 14.77 -6.36 21.25
N HIS A 280 15.33 -7.52 20.88
CA HIS A 280 16.06 -7.68 19.63
C HIS A 280 15.16 -7.48 18.41
N GLU A 281 13.96 -8.06 18.41
CA GLU A 281 12.96 -7.85 17.35
C GLU A 281 12.60 -6.37 17.25
N LEU A 282 12.39 -5.69 18.38
CA LEU A 282 12.10 -4.25 18.41
C LEU A 282 13.19 -3.40 17.77
N ILE A 283 14.46 -3.74 18.00
CA ILE A 283 15.61 -3.09 17.34
C ILE A 283 15.54 -3.33 15.82
N GLY A 284 15.20 -4.54 15.40
CA GLY A 284 14.99 -4.90 13.99
C GLY A 284 13.86 -4.10 13.33
N TYR A 285 12.79 -3.79 14.06
CA TYR A 285 11.65 -3.00 13.59
C TYR A 285 12.03 -1.56 13.21
N ARG A 286 13.06 -0.96 13.82
CA ARG A 286 13.51 0.40 13.45
C ARG A 286 13.88 0.51 11.97
N ALA A 287 14.55 -0.49 11.42
CA ALA A 287 14.91 -0.52 10.00
C ALA A 287 13.67 -0.79 9.12
N GLU A 288 12.77 -1.64 9.59
CA GLU A 288 11.53 -2.00 8.89
C GLU A 288 10.56 -0.83 8.76
N ILE A 289 10.42 -0.01 9.80
CA ILE A 289 9.57 1.19 9.76
C ILE A 289 10.04 2.14 8.66
N SER A 290 11.35 2.34 8.50
CA SER A 290 11.86 3.20 7.43
C SER A 290 11.47 2.68 6.05
N THR A 291 11.49 1.36 5.86
CA THR A 291 11.08 0.73 4.60
C THR A 291 9.57 0.77 4.39
N LEU A 292 8.77 0.53 5.43
CA LEU A 292 7.31 0.62 5.39
C LEU A 292 6.86 2.05 5.06
N MET A 293 7.46 3.05 5.72
CA MET A 293 7.16 4.46 5.47
C MET A 293 7.53 4.88 4.05
N ALA A 294 8.66 4.40 3.51
CA ALA A 294 9.05 4.67 2.13
C ALA A 294 8.09 4.04 1.10
N ARG A 295 7.55 2.84 1.36
CA ARG A 295 6.54 2.22 0.51
C ARG A 295 5.21 2.98 0.54
N LEU A 296 4.76 3.38 1.72
CA LEU A 296 3.59 4.25 1.88
C LEU A 296 3.76 5.61 1.19
N ASP A 297 4.97 6.17 1.22
CA ASP A 297 5.30 7.38 0.46
C ASP A 297 5.20 7.17 -1.03
N GLY A 298 5.66 6.03 -1.56
CA GLY A 298 5.47 5.68 -2.96
C GLY A 298 4.01 5.69 -3.39
N LEU A 299 3.10 5.18 -2.53
CA LEU A 299 1.66 5.24 -2.78
C LEU A 299 1.11 6.67 -2.78
N ILE A 300 1.53 7.50 -1.82
CA ILE A 300 1.03 8.88 -1.69
C ILE A 300 1.60 9.78 -2.79
N GLN A 301 2.85 9.57 -3.20
CA GLN A 301 3.52 10.34 -4.24
C GLN A 301 2.80 10.26 -5.59
N LEU A 302 2.02 9.20 -5.83
CA LEU A 302 1.14 9.10 -6.99
C LEU A 302 0.16 10.29 -7.08
N PHE A 303 -0.30 10.79 -5.93
CA PHE A 303 -1.22 11.93 -5.82
C PHE A 303 -0.51 13.29 -5.89
N ASP A 304 0.82 13.33 -5.98
CA ASP A 304 1.57 14.58 -6.20
C ASP A 304 1.76 14.87 -7.70
N THR A 305 1.10 14.12 -8.59
CA THR A 305 1.22 14.33 -10.03
C THR A 305 0.52 15.63 -10.46
N PRO A 306 1.27 16.61 -11.01
CA PRO A 306 0.68 17.88 -11.45
C PRO A 306 -0.24 17.63 -12.65
N ASN A 307 -1.31 18.42 -12.75
CA ASN A 307 -2.24 18.32 -13.88
C ASN A 307 -1.51 18.49 -15.22
N ALA A 308 -1.75 17.56 -16.14
CA ALA A 308 -1.17 17.64 -17.48
C ALA A 308 -1.80 18.81 -18.26
N THR A 309 -0.96 19.68 -18.82
CA THR A 309 -1.40 20.73 -19.75
C THR A 309 -1.46 20.17 -21.16
N LEU A 310 -2.64 19.68 -21.57
CA LEU A 310 -2.87 19.14 -22.92
C LEU A 310 -2.78 20.20 -24.02
N ASP A 311 -3.00 21.48 -23.69
CA ASP A 311 -2.99 22.60 -24.64
C ASP A 311 -1.70 22.70 -25.47
N LYS A 312 -0.56 22.23 -24.93
CA LYS A 312 0.74 22.22 -25.63
C LYS A 312 0.82 21.26 -26.81
N TYR A 313 -0.05 20.24 -26.83
CA TYR A 313 -0.08 19.21 -27.87
C TYR A 313 -1.11 19.48 -28.96
N ILE A 314 -1.91 20.56 -28.82
CA ILE A 314 -2.99 20.90 -29.74
C ILE A 314 -2.49 21.92 -30.77
N LYS A 315 -2.44 21.53 -32.04
CA LYS A 315 -2.15 22.43 -33.16
C LYS A 315 -3.46 23.00 -33.69
N LYS A 316 -4.00 24.04 -33.03
CA LYS A 316 -5.32 24.64 -33.32
C LYS A 316 -5.53 24.95 -34.82
N ASP A 317 -4.50 25.47 -35.49
CA ASP A 317 -4.55 25.88 -36.91
C ASP A 317 -4.64 24.71 -37.90
N ARG A 318 -4.60 23.46 -37.43
CA ARG A 318 -4.62 22.25 -38.27
C ARG A 318 -5.78 21.31 -37.95
N ILE A 319 -6.75 21.79 -37.16
CA ILE A 319 -7.96 21.05 -36.81
C ILE A 319 -9.15 21.79 -37.42
N PHE A 320 -9.89 21.10 -38.28
CA PHE A 320 -11.00 21.68 -39.04
C PHE A 320 -12.31 20.97 -38.72
N VAL A 321 -13.41 21.71 -38.80
CA VAL A 321 -14.75 21.15 -38.74
C VAL A 321 -15.15 20.71 -40.14
N LYS A 322 -15.45 19.42 -40.34
CA LYS A 322 -15.77 18.84 -41.66
C LYS A 322 -16.96 19.53 -42.34
N GLN A 323 -17.97 19.93 -41.57
CA GLN A 323 -19.20 20.53 -42.08
C GLN A 323 -18.99 21.94 -42.65
N THR A 324 -18.10 22.73 -42.06
CA THR A 324 -17.88 24.15 -42.43
C THR A 324 -16.54 24.40 -43.11
N ASN A 325 -15.62 23.42 -43.05
CA ASN A 325 -14.23 23.52 -43.48
C ASN A 325 -13.47 24.69 -42.82
N GLN A 326 -13.93 25.15 -41.66
CA GLN A 326 -13.31 26.21 -40.87
C GLN A 326 -12.44 25.61 -39.77
N ALA A 327 -11.41 26.35 -39.35
CA ALA A 327 -10.60 25.96 -38.20
C ALA A 327 -11.49 25.91 -36.94
N PHE A 328 -11.28 24.91 -36.10
CA PHE A 328 -12.05 24.75 -34.88
C PHE A 328 -11.63 25.78 -33.82
N ASP A 329 -12.50 26.76 -33.56
CA ASP A 329 -12.29 27.72 -32.47
C ASP A 329 -12.73 27.11 -31.13
N PHE A 330 -11.71 26.66 -30.40
CA PHE A 330 -11.86 26.06 -29.08
C PHE A 330 -12.46 27.02 -28.03
N ASP A 331 -12.11 28.30 -28.09
CA ASP A 331 -12.50 29.30 -27.08
C ASP A 331 -13.93 29.79 -27.32
N GLU A 332 -14.35 29.87 -28.59
CA GLU A 332 -15.75 30.10 -28.96
C GLU A 332 -16.64 28.92 -28.54
N PHE A 333 -16.22 27.69 -28.83
CA PHE A 333 -16.97 26.49 -28.50
C PHE A 333 -17.26 26.36 -26.99
N LEU A 334 -16.29 26.71 -26.14
CA LEU A 334 -16.48 26.69 -24.69
C LEU A 334 -17.41 27.79 -24.17
N LYS A 335 -17.46 28.94 -24.85
CA LYS A 335 -18.32 30.06 -24.46
C LYS A 335 -19.78 29.78 -24.82
N ASN A 336 -20.01 29.35 -26.06
CA ASN A 336 -21.34 29.10 -26.60
C ASN A 336 -21.39 27.74 -27.33
N PRO A 337 -21.36 26.62 -26.59
CA PRO A 337 -21.50 25.31 -27.22
C PRO A 337 -22.91 25.21 -27.82
N PRO A 338 -23.06 24.73 -29.07
CA PRO A 338 -24.38 24.45 -29.63
C PRO A 338 -25.17 23.48 -28.74
N SER A 339 -26.48 23.64 -28.65
CA SER A 339 -27.33 22.75 -27.83
C SER A 339 -27.51 21.37 -28.47
N THR A 340 -27.49 21.31 -29.79
CA THR A 340 -27.78 20.11 -30.59
C THR A 340 -26.94 20.12 -31.86
N GLY A 341 -26.75 18.95 -32.45
CA GLY A 341 -26.10 18.77 -33.74
C GLY A 341 -24.89 17.86 -33.67
N ARG A 342 -24.19 17.74 -34.80
CA ARG A 342 -23.02 16.87 -34.94
C ARG A 342 -21.88 17.63 -35.58
N ILE A 343 -20.74 17.68 -34.89
CA ILE A 343 -19.52 18.36 -35.29
C ILE A 343 -18.44 17.29 -35.46
N THR A 344 -17.88 17.20 -36.66
CA THR A 344 -16.82 16.24 -36.96
C THR A 344 -15.50 16.98 -37.10
N LEU A 345 -14.56 16.71 -36.19
CA LEU A 345 -13.22 17.28 -36.21
C LEU A 345 -12.28 16.41 -37.05
N VAL A 346 -11.63 17.02 -38.04
CA VAL A 346 -10.70 16.39 -38.99
C VAL A 346 -9.37 17.13 -38.98
N GLY A 347 -8.28 16.42 -39.24
CA GLY A 347 -6.93 16.97 -39.34
C GLY A 347 -5.90 15.84 -39.43
N ASP A 348 -4.65 16.18 -39.72
CA ASP A 348 -3.58 15.18 -39.88
C ASP A 348 -3.36 14.34 -38.60
N ASN A 349 -2.69 13.20 -38.72
CA ASN A 349 -2.30 12.41 -37.56
C ASN A 349 -1.29 13.18 -36.69
N GLY A 350 -1.50 13.16 -35.37
CA GLY A 350 -0.61 13.84 -34.41
C GLY A 350 -0.82 15.34 -34.25
N VAL A 351 -1.90 15.93 -34.78
CA VAL A 351 -2.24 17.36 -34.55
C VAL A 351 -2.93 17.63 -33.22
N GLY A 352 -3.27 16.59 -32.46
CA GLY A 352 -3.86 16.71 -31.11
C GLY A 352 -5.39 16.60 -31.06
N LYS A 353 -6.05 15.96 -32.03
CA LYS A 353 -7.52 15.82 -32.08
C LYS A 353 -8.11 15.19 -30.80
N SER A 354 -7.60 14.04 -30.35
CA SER A 354 -8.05 13.42 -29.09
C SER A 354 -7.68 14.27 -27.86
N CYS A 355 -6.59 15.06 -27.92
CA CYS A 355 -6.26 16.01 -26.85
C CYS A 355 -7.30 17.14 -26.76
N VAL A 356 -7.89 17.58 -27.88
CA VAL A 356 -9.02 18.53 -27.87
C VAL A 356 -10.21 17.94 -27.14
N LEU A 357 -10.63 16.71 -27.47
CA LEU A 357 -11.75 16.06 -26.79
C LEU A 357 -11.52 15.90 -25.29
N LEU A 358 -10.33 15.47 -24.87
CA LEU A 358 -9.99 15.35 -23.45
C LEU A 358 -9.96 16.71 -22.74
N THR A 359 -9.52 17.77 -23.42
CA THR A 359 -9.54 19.13 -22.86
C THR A 359 -10.96 19.65 -22.73
N LEU A 360 -11.83 19.40 -23.72
CA LEU A 360 -13.27 19.69 -23.64
C LEU A 360 -13.90 18.93 -22.48
N LYS A 361 -13.68 17.62 -22.35
CA LYS A 361 -14.19 16.80 -21.25
C LYS A 361 -13.74 17.35 -19.89
N ASN A 362 -12.47 17.71 -19.76
CA ASN A 362 -11.91 18.24 -18.52
C ASN A 362 -12.52 19.60 -18.13
N ARG A 363 -12.92 20.44 -19.09
CA ARG A 363 -13.54 21.76 -18.84
C ARG A 363 -15.07 21.69 -18.69
N LEU A 364 -15.74 20.81 -19.44
CA LEU A 364 -17.20 20.63 -19.41
C LEU A 364 -17.65 19.75 -18.24
N GLY A 365 -16.75 18.93 -17.67
CA GLY A 365 -17.03 18.12 -16.50
C GLY A 365 -18.16 17.12 -16.76
N GLU A 366 -19.17 17.12 -15.89
CA GLU A 366 -20.35 16.23 -15.98
C GLU A 366 -21.25 16.52 -17.19
N ARG A 367 -21.17 17.71 -17.79
CA ARG A 367 -21.98 18.08 -18.96
C ARG A 367 -21.55 17.37 -20.25
N ALA A 368 -20.42 16.65 -20.23
CA ALA A 368 -19.90 15.95 -21.40
C ALA A 368 -19.61 14.49 -21.08
N TYR A 369 -20.06 13.58 -21.93
CA TYR A 369 -19.69 12.18 -21.90
C TYR A 369 -18.55 11.96 -22.89
N TYR A 370 -17.48 11.28 -22.49
CA TYR A 370 -16.36 10.97 -23.38
C TYR A 370 -16.29 9.47 -23.61
N LEU A 371 -16.39 9.06 -24.88
CA LEU A 371 -16.22 7.69 -25.34
C LEU A 371 -14.86 7.55 -26.06
N PRO A 372 -13.85 6.96 -25.41
CA PRO A 372 -12.54 6.73 -26.02
C PRO A 372 -12.58 5.63 -27.10
N ALA A 373 -11.64 5.64 -28.04
CA ALA A 373 -11.50 4.58 -29.05
C ALA A 373 -11.23 3.17 -28.46
N LYS A 374 -10.52 3.12 -27.32
CA LYS A 374 -10.26 1.89 -26.56
C LYS A 374 -10.42 2.19 -25.07
N HIS A 375 -11.25 1.41 -24.39
CA HIS A 375 -11.53 1.60 -22.97
C HIS A 375 -11.93 0.32 -22.24
N GLU A 376 -11.92 0.41 -20.91
CA GLU A 376 -12.42 -0.60 -19.98
C GLU A 376 -13.56 -0.01 -19.13
N LEU A 377 -14.31 0.96 -19.69
CA LEU A 377 -15.54 1.47 -19.07
C LEU A 377 -16.52 0.33 -18.85
N ILE A 378 -17.25 0.39 -17.74
CA ILE A 378 -18.16 -0.68 -17.32
C ILE A 378 -19.53 -0.42 -17.94
N PHE A 379 -19.98 -1.36 -18.77
CA PHE A 379 -21.34 -1.44 -19.31
C PHE A 379 -21.90 -2.84 -18.99
N ASP A 380 -23.21 -2.98 -18.74
CA ASP A 380 -23.79 -4.30 -18.51
C ASP A 380 -23.53 -5.26 -19.69
N ASN A 381 -23.03 -6.44 -19.35
CA ASN A 381 -22.69 -7.59 -20.18
C ASN A 381 -22.77 -7.38 -21.71
N THR A 382 -21.67 -6.93 -22.31
CA THR A 382 -21.52 -6.78 -23.76
C THR A 382 -20.68 -7.93 -24.33
N GLU A 383 -21.29 -9.09 -24.52
CA GLU A 383 -20.72 -10.15 -25.36
C GLU A 383 -20.92 -9.80 -26.84
N GLY A 384 -19.86 -9.88 -27.65
CA GLY A 384 -19.92 -9.56 -29.08
C GLY A 384 -18.58 -9.10 -29.64
N SER A 385 -18.53 -8.92 -30.96
CA SER A 385 -17.39 -8.29 -31.65
C SER A 385 -17.23 -6.83 -31.22
N THR A 386 -16.07 -6.22 -31.48
CA THR A 386 -15.80 -4.80 -31.15
C THR A 386 -16.92 -3.86 -31.65
N GLY A 387 -17.45 -4.09 -32.87
CA GLY A 387 -18.55 -3.29 -33.42
C GLY A 387 -19.90 -3.54 -32.75
N GLN A 388 -20.22 -4.79 -32.40
CA GLN A 388 -21.45 -5.10 -31.67
C GLN A 388 -21.43 -4.49 -30.27
N ARG A 389 -20.27 -4.53 -29.58
CA ARG A 389 -20.08 -3.87 -28.29
C ARG A 389 -20.34 -2.38 -28.39
N LEU A 390 -19.74 -1.71 -29.38
CA LEU A 390 -19.90 -0.28 -29.57
C LEU A 390 -21.35 0.11 -29.90
N ILE A 391 -22.08 -0.69 -30.69
CA ILE A 391 -23.51 -0.47 -30.94
C ILE A 391 -24.31 -0.51 -29.63
N VAL A 392 -24.07 -1.51 -28.78
CA VAL A 392 -24.75 -1.63 -27.48
C VAL A 392 -24.36 -0.50 -26.52
N GLU A 393 -23.09 -0.08 -26.52
CA GLU A 393 -22.62 1.06 -25.74
C GLU A 393 -23.30 2.35 -26.17
N ILE A 394 -23.36 2.65 -27.47
CA ILE A 394 -24.06 3.83 -28.01
C ILE A 394 -25.56 3.77 -27.75
N ASP A 395 -26.17 2.59 -27.84
CA ASP A 395 -27.57 2.40 -27.51
C ASP A 395 -27.86 2.75 -26.06
N LYS A 396 -27.00 2.34 -25.12
CA LYS A 396 -27.11 2.73 -23.71
C LYS A 396 -26.94 4.23 -23.48
N LEU A 397 -26.10 4.89 -24.27
CA LEU A 397 -25.95 6.34 -24.19
C LEU A 397 -27.21 7.10 -24.59
N THR A 398 -28.15 6.50 -25.34
CA THR A 398 -29.45 7.14 -25.60
C THR A 398 -30.24 7.37 -24.31
N GLY A 399 -30.13 6.48 -23.33
CA GLY A 399 -30.77 6.60 -22.02
C GLY A 399 -30.06 7.52 -21.01
N ASP A 400 -28.87 8.02 -21.34
CA ASP A 400 -28.07 8.91 -20.48
C ASP A 400 -28.33 10.38 -20.83
N ASP A 401 -28.73 11.24 -19.89
CA ASP A 401 -29.13 12.64 -20.18
C ASP A 401 -27.97 13.63 -20.40
N THR A 402 -26.75 13.16 -20.62
CA THR A 402 -25.60 14.05 -20.80
C THR A 402 -25.73 14.87 -22.09
N PRO A 403 -25.68 16.23 -22.03
CA PRO A 403 -26.03 17.07 -23.17
C PRO A 403 -24.99 17.07 -24.30
N ILE A 404 -23.73 16.72 -24.00
CA ILE A 404 -22.63 16.72 -24.97
C ILE A 404 -21.99 15.33 -25.00
N LEU A 405 -21.89 14.72 -26.18
CA LEU A 405 -21.19 13.47 -26.41
C LEU A 405 -19.89 13.74 -27.17
N LEU A 406 -18.77 13.25 -26.64
CA LEU A 406 -17.43 13.39 -27.20
C LEU A 406 -16.96 12.00 -27.62
N LEU A 407 -16.80 11.77 -28.92
CA LEU A 407 -16.49 10.45 -29.49
C LEU A 407 -15.11 10.47 -30.15
N ASP A 408 -14.19 9.63 -29.69
CA ASP A 408 -12.83 9.55 -30.21
C ASP A 408 -12.66 8.30 -31.09
N GLU A 409 -12.41 8.49 -32.39
CA GLU A 409 -12.10 7.43 -33.36
C GLU A 409 -13.04 6.20 -33.25
N TRP A 410 -14.35 6.45 -33.08
CA TRP A 410 -15.32 5.38 -32.86
C TRP A 410 -15.47 4.45 -34.08
N ASP A 411 -15.14 4.93 -35.27
CA ASP A 411 -15.15 4.15 -36.51
C ASP A 411 -13.86 3.33 -36.74
N ALA A 412 -12.89 3.41 -35.82
CA ALA A 412 -11.66 2.64 -35.91
C ALA A 412 -11.92 1.14 -35.74
N ASN A 413 -11.73 0.38 -36.82
CA ASN A 413 -11.90 -1.09 -36.91
C ASN A 413 -13.35 -1.60 -37.00
N LEU A 414 -14.30 -0.76 -37.45
CA LEU A 414 -15.65 -1.19 -37.81
C LEU A 414 -15.74 -1.61 -39.28
N ASP A 415 -16.67 -2.53 -39.58
CA ASP A 415 -17.10 -2.79 -40.96
C ASP A 415 -18.11 -1.73 -41.42
N GLY A 416 -18.34 -1.65 -42.73
CA GLY A 416 -19.25 -0.65 -43.31
C GLY A 416 -20.67 -0.73 -42.73
N VAL A 417 -21.16 -1.94 -42.49
CA VAL A 417 -22.51 -2.17 -41.95
C VAL A 417 -22.65 -1.62 -40.52
N ASN A 418 -21.72 -1.95 -39.60
CA ASN A 418 -21.80 -1.42 -38.24
C ASN A 418 -21.55 0.10 -38.22
N THR A 419 -20.70 0.60 -39.13
CA THR A 419 -20.47 2.04 -39.28
C THR A 419 -21.76 2.78 -39.66
N ASP A 420 -22.51 2.26 -40.63
CA ASP A 420 -23.78 2.86 -41.08
C ASP A 420 -24.85 2.82 -39.98
N ILE A 421 -24.95 1.70 -39.24
CA ILE A 421 -25.88 1.56 -38.11
C ILE A 421 -25.57 2.59 -37.03
N ILE A 422 -24.30 2.73 -36.64
CA ILE A 422 -23.89 3.70 -35.64
C ILE A 422 -24.11 5.13 -36.14
N HIS A 423 -23.80 5.41 -37.41
CA HIS A 423 -24.02 6.72 -38.00
C HIS A 423 -25.49 7.15 -37.89
N ALA A 424 -26.42 6.25 -38.23
CA ALA A 424 -27.85 6.54 -38.14
C ALA A 424 -28.28 6.83 -36.69
N LYS A 425 -27.77 6.06 -35.71
CA LYS A 425 -28.01 6.30 -34.27
C LYS A 425 -27.45 7.64 -33.81
N LEU A 426 -26.22 7.98 -34.20
CA LEU A 426 -25.60 9.25 -33.84
C LEU A 426 -26.37 10.44 -34.44
N ASP A 427 -26.88 10.33 -35.67
CA ASP A 427 -27.70 11.39 -36.26
C ASP A 427 -29.03 11.59 -35.52
N GLU A 428 -29.62 10.52 -35.00
CA GLU A 428 -30.80 10.61 -34.15
C GLU A 428 -30.50 11.30 -32.81
N ILE A 429 -29.41 10.89 -32.14
CA ILE A 429 -28.95 11.53 -30.89
C ILE A 429 -28.61 13.01 -31.13
N GLY A 430 -27.99 13.34 -32.27
CA GLY A 430 -27.62 14.70 -32.67
C GLY A 430 -28.81 15.66 -32.81
N LYS A 431 -30.05 15.16 -32.93
CA LYS A 431 -31.25 16.02 -32.93
C LYS A 431 -31.59 16.58 -31.55
N THR A 432 -31.16 15.89 -30.49
CA THR A 432 -31.50 16.21 -29.10
C THR A 432 -30.30 16.65 -28.28
N ARG A 433 -29.08 16.27 -28.71
CA ARG A 433 -27.82 16.52 -28.01
C ARG A 433 -26.74 16.97 -28.97
N LEU A 434 -25.67 17.55 -28.43
CA LEU A 434 -24.49 17.90 -29.21
C LEU A 434 -23.52 16.71 -29.25
N ILE A 435 -23.09 16.34 -30.46
CA ILE A 435 -22.05 15.32 -30.67
C ILE A 435 -20.82 16.01 -31.25
N VAL A 436 -19.66 15.82 -30.61
CA VAL A 436 -18.36 16.20 -31.15
C VAL A 436 -17.56 14.91 -31.34
N GLU A 437 -17.25 14.58 -32.59
CA GLU A 437 -16.52 13.37 -32.93
C GLU A 437 -15.20 13.70 -33.61
N VAL A 438 -14.18 12.88 -33.37
CA VAL A 438 -12.91 12.89 -34.09
C VAL A 438 -12.88 11.72 -35.05
N ARG A 439 -12.59 12.00 -36.31
CA ARG A 439 -12.46 10.99 -37.38
C ARG A 439 -11.18 11.23 -38.19
N HIS A 440 -10.71 10.19 -38.87
CA HIS A 440 -9.58 10.27 -39.79
C HIS A 440 -9.98 10.74 -41.18
#